data_AF-A0A8S3HBY8-F1
#
_entry.id   AF-A0A8S3HBY8-F1
#
_cell.length_a   1.000
_cell.length_b   1.000
_cell.length_c   1.000
_cell.angle_alpha   90.00
_cell.angle_beta   90.00
_cell.angle_gamma   90.00
#
_symmetry.space_group_name_H-M   'P 1'
#
loop_
_entity.id
_entity.type
_entity.pdbx_description
1 polymer ?
#
loop_
_entity_poly.entity_id
_entity_poly.type
_entity_poly.pdbx_seq_one_letter_code
_entity_poly.pdbx_strand_id
1 'polypeptide(L)'
;STQSKLLAQTLDRPCVSSGDLFRTEVATCIELGKQMTACMDNDELIPSELTVTFLTAKLSDSMYKNGVILHGYPRNRSHLQILDNILMNLDRSILTTIYLDVSKSKLDQRQSKQTRTDDGIQIFEHRYSIFQEETLPLIDELKKRDQLIRIICDSESPEEIHKNILTALLQRQEQNHSHLDSCEWLEVKLATKSIDKITVLNEFRQRALDENEKLGRRTGILRRVVYLRTANLRKYNEHIKIFEKLYGIEVIRVPSNLIKGSDDSNAILLLSEKIPNLVQLAVITERSNLYRPGTNLLSSLHHGVRAINQSTMMAIWIDAKTNEIFHEKFTYSTVGRIDLSRRRSMNRTDPLVFGWDDIFVVEANGMSYQELNEASIKHSSRDMVISAFIKQRIH
;
A
#
# COMPACT_ATOMS: atom_id res chain seq x y z
N SER A 1 -11.57 -19.75 1.69
CA SER A 1 -11.58 -20.71 2.81
C SER A 1 -12.76 -20.42 3.74
N THR A 2 -12.99 -21.25 4.77
CA THR A 2 -14.08 -21.08 5.76
C THR A 2 -14.00 -19.73 6.47
N GLN A 3 -12.88 -19.43 7.13
CA GLN A 3 -12.74 -18.18 7.92
C GLN A 3 -12.79 -16.92 7.05
N SER A 4 -12.16 -16.93 5.86
CA SER A 4 -12.21 -15.76 4.98
C SER A 4 -13.64 -15.43 4.51
N LYS A 5 -14.51 -16.43 4.32
CA LYS A 5 -15.93 -16.21 3.98
C LYS A 5 -16.69 -15.60 5.17
N LEU A 6 -16.50 -16.15 6.37
CA LEU A 6 -17.13 -15.64 7.59
C LEU A 6 -16.69 -14.21 7.91
N LEU A 7 -15.39 -13.91 7.78
CA LEU A 7 -14.84 -12.57 7.98
C LEU A 7 -15.34 -11.59 6.91
N ALA A 8 -15.40 -11.98 5.64
CA ALA A 8 -15.92 -11.13 4.58
C ALA A 8 -17.37 -10.69 4.84
N GLN A 9 -18.20 -11.62 5.32
CA GLN A 9 -19.59 -11.35 5.69
C GLN A 9 -19.68 -10.48 6.95
N THR A 10 -18.91 -10.81 7.99
CA THR A 10 -18.99 -10.11 9.28
C THR A 10 -18.45 -8.68 9.21
N LEU A 11 -17.38 -8.46 8.44
CA LEU A 11 -16.72 -7.16 8.33
C LEU A 11 -17.27 -6.31 7.18
N ASP A 12 -18.18 -6.85 6.37
CA ASP A 12 -18.63 -6.24 5.11
C ASP A 12 -17.44 -5.78 4.24
N ARG A 13 -16.54 -6.74 3.99
CA ARG A 13 -15.33 -6.53 3.19
C ARG A 13 -15.18 -7.59 2.13
N PRO A 14 -14.84 -7.22 0.89
CA PRO A 14 -14.59 -8.19 -0.16
C PRO A 14 -13.35 -9.03 0.18
N CYS A 15 -13.38 -10.30 -0.20
CA CYS A 15 -12.26 -11.23 -0.04
C CYS A 15 -11.66 -11.57 -1.41
N VAL A 16 -10.33 -11.53 -1.50
CA VAL A 16 -9.57 -11.98 -2.67
C VAL A 16 -8.72 -13.17 -2.26
N SER A 17 -9.00 -14.31 -2.88
CA SER A 17 -8.21 -15.53 -2.75
C SER A 17 -7.17 -15.55 -3.86
N SER A 18 -5.89 -15.65 -3.52
CA SER A 18 -4.81 -15.66 -4.51
C SER A 18 -4.96 -16.81 -5.52
N GLY A 19 -5.27 -18.00 -5.04
CA GLY A 19 -5.51 -19.17 -5.91
C GLY A 19 -6.67 -18.95 -6.89
N ASP A 20 -7.78 -18.34 -6.46
CA ASP A 20 -8.91 -18.07 -7.34
C ASP A 20 -8.61 -16.93 -8.32
N LEU A 21 -7.93 -15.88 -7.85
CA LEU A 21 -7.46 -14.78 -8.67
C LEU A 21 -6.60 -15.33 -9.81
N PHE A 22 -5.58 -16.11 -9.47
CA PHE A 22 -4.67 -16.64 -10.46
C PHE A 22 -5.35 -17.62 -11.41
N ARG A 23 -6.20 -18.55 -10.94
CA ARG A 23 -6.96 -19.45 -11.83
C ARG A 23 -7.84 -18.69 -12.83
N THR A 24 -8.45 -17.60 -12.41
CA THR A 24 -9.30 -16.76 -13.28
C THR A 24 -8.46 -16.07 -14.36
N GLU A 25 -7.30 -15.53 -13.99
CA GLU A 25 -6.42 -14.81 -14.91
C GLU A 25 -5.64 -15.73 -15.87
N VAL A 26 -5.38 -16.98 -15.46
CA VAL A 26 -4.81 -18.02 -16.34
C VAL A 26 -5.76 -18.33 -17.51
N ALA A 27 -7.07 -18.31 -17.28
CA ALA A 27 -8.06 -18.56 -18.31
C ALA A 27 -8.16 -17.42 -19.34
N THR A 28 -7.67 -16.22 -19.03
CA THR A 28 -7.80 -15.02 -19.88
C THR A 28 -6.54 -14.69 -20.68
N CYS A 29 -5.36 -15.21 -20.31
CA CYS A 29 -4.07 -14.90 -20.96
C CYS A 29 -3.33 -16.15 -21.47
N ILE A 30 -3.21 -16.32 -22.80
CA ILE A 30 -2.70 -17.56 -23.44
C ILE A 30 -1.23 -17.88 -23.09
N GLU A 31 -0.36 -16.88 -22.99
CA GLU A 31 1.09 -17.12 -22.87
C GLU A 31 1.57 -17.11 -21.40
N LEU A 32 1.10 -16.15 -20.60
CA LEU A 32 1.35 -16.13 -19.15
C LEU A 32 0.58 -17.25 -18.42
N GLY A 33 -0.61 -17.60 -18.92
CA GLY A 33 -1.41 -18.70 -18.39
C GLY A 33 -0.67 -20.03 -18.40
N LYS A 34 0.09 -20.35 -19.45
CA LYS A 34 0.87 -21.60 -19.54
C LYS A 34 1.93 -21.74 -18.45
N GLN A 35 2.65 -20.66 -18.13
CA GLN A 35 3.66 -20.68 -17.06
C GLN A 35 3.00 -20.85 -15.68
N MET A 36 1.85 -20.20 -15.48
CA MET A 36 1.08 -20.33 -14.25
C MET A 36 0.42 -21.69 -14.10
N THR A 37 -0.10 -22.28 -15.18
CA THR A 37 -0.64 -23.64 -15.19
C THR A 37 0.41 -24.63 -14.73
N ALA A 38 1.64 -24.56 -15.28
CA ALA A 38 2.74 -25.42 -14.84
C ALA A 38 3.04 -25.28 -13.33
N CYS A 39 3.08 -24.04 -12.81
CA CYS A 39 3.31 -23.82 -11.37
C CYS A 39 2.14 -24.37 -10.52
N MET A 40 0.89 -24.16 -10.95
CA MET A 40 -0.30 -24.64 -10.23
C MET A 40 -0.42 -26.16 -10.24
N ASP A 41 -0.14 -26.79 -11.38
CA ASP A 41 -0.21 -28.24 -11.56
C ASP A 41 0.88 -28.93 -10.73
N ASN A 42 2.02 -28.28 -10.53
CA ASN A 42 3.13 -28.76 -9.70
C ASN A 42 3.04 -28.31 -8.23
N ASP A 43 1.97 -27.61 -7.83
CA ASP A 43 1.81 -27.09 -6.47
C ASP A 43 2.90 -26.11 -5.99
N GLU A 44 3.56 -25.46 -6.94
CA GLU A 44 4.61 -24.47 -6.69
C GLU A 44 4.03 -23.07 -6.42
N LEU A 45 4.85 -22.21 -5.80
CA LEU A 45 4.50 -20.80 -5.62
C LEU A 45 4.57 -20.06 -6.96
N ILE A 46 3.51 -19.31 -7.27
CA ILE A 46 3.47 -18.52 -8.51
C ILE A 46 4.58 -17.47 -8.48
N PRO A 47 5.31 -17.30 -9.60
CA PRO A 47 6.36 -16.30 -9.71
C PRO A 47 5.85 -14.92 -9.35
N SER A 48 6.70 -14.22 -8.62
CA SER A 48 6.46 -12.90 -8.08
C SER A 48 5.97 -11.90 -9.15
N GLU A 49 6.56 -11.94 -10.34
CA GLU A 49 6.24 -11.12 -11.52
C GLU A 49 4.76 -11.09 -11.84
N LEU A 50 4.20 -12.29 -11.94
CA LEU A 50 2.83 -12.53 -12.35
C LEU A 50 1.90 -12.06 -11.23
N THR A 51 2.35 -12.27 -9.99
CA THR A 51 1.61 -11.82 -8.82
C THR A 51 1.45 -10.30 -8.76
N VAL A 52 2.49 -9.52 -9.04
CA VAL A 52 2.36 -8.04 -9.06
C VAL A 52 1.32 -7.60 -10.05
N THR A 53 1.39 -8.07 -11.29
CA THR A 53 0.49 -7.64 -12.35
C THR A 53 -0.97 -7.90 -11.98
N PHE A 54 -1.31 -9.14 -11.61
CA PHE A 54 -2.69 -9.52 -11.34
C PHE A 54 -3.21 -8.94 -10.03
N LEU A 55 -2.41 -8.98 -8.96
CA LEU A 55 -2.85 -8.49 -7.66
C LEU A 55 -2.98 -6.96 -7.64
N THR A 56 -2.09 -6.22 -8.31
CA THR A 56 -2.22 -4.75 -8.43
C THR A 56 -3.48 -4.37 -9.20
N ALA A 57 -3.77 -5.07 -10.30
CA ALA A 57 -4.98 -4.84 -11.07
C ALA A 57 -6.23 -5.09 -10.25
N LYS A 58 -6.25 -6.21 -9.53
CA LYS A 58 -7.37 -6.56 -8.66
C LYS A 58 -7.56 -5.50 -7.59
N LEU A 59 -6.52 -5.16 -6.84
CA LEU A 59 -6.60 -4.24 -5.71
C LEU A 59 -6.87 -2.78 -6.08
N SER A 60 -6.61 -2.40 -7.34
CA SER A 60 -6.94 -1.08 -7.89
C SER A 60 -8.44 -0.85 -8.09
N ASP A 61 -9.26 -1.90 -8.13
CA ASP A 61 -10.71 -1.73 -8.29
C ASP A 61 -11.30 -0.92 -7.12
N SER A 62 -12.17 0.03 -7.47
CA SER A 62 -12.94 0.87 -6.55
C SER A 62 -13.69 0.09 -5.48
N MET A 63 -14.11 -1.16 -5.75
CA MET A 63 -14.80 -2.01 -4.78
C MET A 63 -13.93 -2.34 -3.55
N TYR A 64 -12.60 -2.30 -3.70
CA TYR A 64 -11.63 -2.57 -2.63
C TYR A 64 -11.18 -1.31 -1.88
N LYS A 65 -11.71 -0.12 -2.24
CA LYS A 65 -11.30 1.17 -1.65
C LYS A 65 -11.46 1.22 -0.12
N ASN A 66 -12.47 0.53 0.41
CA ASN A 66 -12.77 0.52 1.84
C ASN A 66 -12.08 -0.61 2.61
N GLY A 67 -11.20 -1.38 1.96
CA GLY A 67 -10.48 -2.51 2.53
C GLY A 67 -10.77 -3.81 1.80
N VAL A 68 -9.91 -4.80 2.01
CA VAL A 68 -9.96 -6.12 1.37
C VAL A 68 -9.38 -7.16 2.32
N ILE A 69 -9.93 -8.36 2.30
CA ILE A 69 -9.35 -9.53 2.97
C ILE A 69 -8.55 -10.30 1.93
N LEU A 70 -7.24 -10.39 2.11
CA LEU A 70 -6.37 -11.24 1.29
C LEU A 70 -6.26 -12.61 1.93
N HIS A 71 -6.59 -13.65 1.15
CA HIS A 71 -6.52 -15.03 1.58
C HIS A 71 -5.49 -15.79 0.74
N GLY A 72 -4.50 -16.39 1.43
CA GLY A 72 -3.48 -17.21 0.80
C GLY A 72 -2.36 -16.41 0.12
N TYR A 73 -2.22 -15.12 0.44
CA TYR A 73 -1.11 -14.26 0.03
C TYR A 73 -0.87 -13.16 1.09
N PRO A 74 0.37 -12.81 1.42
CA PRO A 74 1.64 -13.34 0.89
C PRO A 74 1.98 -14.73 1.46
N ARG A 75 2.83 -15.50 0.76
CA ARG A 75 3.28 -16.84 1.20
C ARG A 75 4.76 -16.95 1.50
N ASN A 76 5.55 -15.96 1.12
CA ASN A 76 6.97 -15.84 1.46
C ASN A 76 7.37 -14.37 1.56
N ARG A 77 8.65 -14.11 1.89
CA ARG A 77 9.17 -12.75 2.08
C ARG A 77 9.09 -11.89 0.82
N SER A 78 9.45 -12.46 -0.32
CA SER A 78 9.33 -11.81 -1.63
C SER A 78 7.89 -11.35 -1.88
N HIS A 79 6.93 -12.23 -1.64
CA HIS A 79 5.49 -11.93 -1.75
C HIS A 79 5.04 -10.82 -0.80
N LEU A 80 5.55 -10.78 0.43
CA LEU A 80 5.22 -9.72 1.37
C LEU A 80 5.72 -8.35 0.88
N GLN A 81 6.97 -8.26 0.43
CA GLN A 81 7.55 -7.02 -0.08
C GLN A 81 6.82 -6.52 -1.34
N ILE A 82 6.44 -7.45 -2.22
CA ILE A 82 5.57 -7.17 -3.36
C ILE A 82 4.25 -6.55 -2.90
N LEU A 83 3.57 -7.20 -1.95
CA LEU A 83 2.31 -6.70 -1.43
C LEU A 83 2.46 -5.29 -0.86
N ASP A 84 3.51 -5.06 -0.09
CA ASP A 84 3.85 -3.74 0.45
C ASP A 84 3.97 -2.71 -0.68
N ASN A 85 4.71 -3.02 -1.75
CA ASN A 85 4.88 -2.13 -2.90
C ASN A 85 3.56 -1.86 -3.64
N ILE A 86 2.72 -2.87 -3.82
CA ILE A 86 1.40 -2.70 -4.45
C ILE A 86 0.53 -1.76 -3.62
N LEU A 87 0.41 -2.05 -2.32
CA LEU A 87 -0.41 -1.25 -1.40
C LEU A 87 0.13 0.18 -1.30
N MET A 88 1.46 0.34 -1.25
CA MET A 88 2.18 1.60 -1.26
C MET A 88 1.77 2.49 -2.46
N ASN A 89 1.69 1.91 -3.66
CA ASN A 89 1.26 2.64 -4.87
C ASN A 89 -0.22 3.05 -4.82
N LEU A 90 -1.04 2.22 -4.17
CA LEU A 90 -2.46 2.48 -3.97
C LEU A 90 -2.77 3.42 -2.80
N ASP A 91 -1.74 3.94 -2.11
CA ASP A 91 -1.86 4.69 -0.85
C ASP A 91 -2.61 3.89 0.23
N ARG A 92 -2.26 2.61 0.36
CA ARG A 92 -2.80 1.64 1.33
C ARG A 92 -1.65 0.96 2.08
N SER A 93 -1.99 0.27 3.16
CA SER A 93 -1.06 -0.53 3.96
C SER A 93 -1.74 -1.79 4.51
N ILE A 94 -0.93 -2.77 4.92
CA ILE A 94 -1.43 -3.95 5.64
C ILE A 94 -1.89 -3.48 7.03
N LEU A 95 -3.16 -3.74 7.35
CA LEU A 95 -3.71 -3.46 8.68
C LEU A 95 -3.24 -4.51 9.69
N THR A 96 -3.37 -5.79 9.34
CA THR A 96 -2.98 -6.93 10.18
C THR A 96 -2.98 -8.20 9.34
N THR A 97 -2.28 -9.22 9.84
CA THR A 97 -2.23 -10.58 9.29
C THR A 97 -2.70 -11.56 10.37
N ILE A 98 -3.65 -12.42 10.01
CA ILE A 98 -4.16 -13.47 10.90
C ILE A 98 -3.45 -14.77 10.53
N TYR A 99 -2.64 -15.29 11.45
CA TYR A 99 -2.01 -16.59 11.33
C TYR A 99 -2.82 -17.63 12.12
N LEU A 100 -3.43 -18.55 11.38
CA LEU A 100 -4.14 -19.70 11.95
C LEU A 100 -3.12 -20.81 12.21
N ASP A 101 -2.80 -21.02 13.47
CA ASP A 101 -1.82 -21.97 13.92
C ASP A 101 -2.49 -23.30 14.23
N VAL A 102 -2.17 -24.30 13.43
CA VAL A 102 -2.80 -25.62 13.48
C VAL A 102 -1.70 -26.67 13.56
N SER A 103 -1.82 -27.57 14.54
CA SER A 103 -0.93 -28.72 14.66
C SER A 103 -1.00 -29.62 13.43
N LYS A 104 0.15 -30.21 13.06
CA LYS A 104 0.24 -31.15 11.94
C LYS A 104 -0.77 -32.30 12.09
N SER A 105 -0.91 -32.86 13.29
CA SER A 105 -1.86 -33.93 13.57
C SER A 105 -3.31 -33.55 13.25
N LYS A 106 -3.73 -32.29 13.50
CA LYS A 106 -5.06 -31.82 13.13
C LYS A 106 -5.18 -31.54 11.63
N LEU A 107 -4.12 -31.08 10.96
CA LEU A 107 -4.08 -30.96 9.50
C LEU A 107 -4.23 -32.33 8.84
N ASP A 108 -3.54 -33.36 9.35
CA ASP A 108 -3.63 -34.74 8.87
C ASP A 108 -5.06 -35.30 9.03
N GLN A 109 -5.68 -35.05 10.19
CA GLN A 109 -7.08 -35.41 10.43
C GLN A 109 -8.03 -34.71 9.46
N ARG A 110 -7.77 -33.45 9.12
CA ARG A 110 -8.58 -32.69 8.16
C ARG A 110 -8.41 -33.23 6.74
N GLN A 111 -7.19 -33.57 6.34
CA GLN A 111 -6.87 -34.15 5.03
C GLN A 111 -7.52 -35.52 4.86
N SER A 112 -7.46 -36.38 5.88
CA SER A 112 -8.04 -37.73 5.85
C SER A 112 -9.56 -37.75 5.64
N LYS A 113 -10.26 -36.66 6.00
CA LYS A 113 -11.70 -36.48 5.76
C LYS A 113 -12.04 -36.04 4.34
N GLN A 114 -11.08 -35.51 3.57
CA GLN A 114 -11.35 -34.93 2.24
C GLN A 114 -11.10 -35.90 1.09
N THR A 115 -10.04 -36.70 1.07
CA THR A 115 -9.89 -37.90 0.19
C THR A 115 -8.61 -38.66 0.55
N ARG A 116 -8.63 -40.01 0.56
CA ARG A 116 -7.45 -40.87 0.73
C ARG A 116 -7.02 -41.49 -0.60
N THR A 117 -6.25 -40.75 -1.39
CA THR A 117 -5.43 -41.30 -2.47
C THR A 117 -3.96 -41.09 -2.10
N ASP A 118 -3.08 -42.02 -2.47
CA ASP A 118 -1.64 -41.92 -2.14
C ASP A 118 -1.03 -40.62 -2.71
N ASP A 119 -1.49 -40.20 -3.89
CA ASP A 119 -1.14 -38.90 -4.51
C ASP A 119 -1.53 -37.71 -3.61
N GLY A 120 -2.69 -37.78 -2.95
CA GLY A 120 -3.18 -36.72 -2.06
C GLY A 120 -2.39 -36.58 -0.76
N ILE A 121 -1.71 -37.65 -0.32
CA ILE A 121 -0.80 -37.63 0.83
C ILE A 121 0.54 -36.99 0.43
N GLN A 122 1.10 -37.40 -0.71
CA GLN A 122 2.36 -36.84 -1.22
C GLN A 122 2.24 -35.34 -1.52
N ILE A 123 1.13 -34.92 -2.16
CA ILE A 123 0.83 -33.51 -2.42
C ILE A 123 0.72 -32.71 -1.11
N PHE A 124 0.06 -33.28 -0.09
CA PHE A 124 -0.08 -32.61 1.21
C PHE A 124 1.28 -32.40 1.88
N GLU A 125 2.11 -33.45 1.96
CA GLU A 125 3.45 -33.36 2.55
C GLU A 125 4.33 -32.36 1.78
N HIS A 126 4.25 -32.34 0.44
CA HIS A 126 4.96 -31.35 -0.36
C HIS A 126 4.51 -29.91 -0.05
N ARG A 127 3.20 -29.63 -0.05
CA ARG A 127 2.67 -28.30 0.32
C ARG A 127 3.02 -27.91 1.75
N TYR A 128 3.03 -28.87 2.67
CA TYR A 128 3.43 -28.64 4.05
C TYR A 128 4.92 -28.28 4.15
N SER A 129 5.79 -28.97 3.41
CA SER A 129 7.22 -28.64 3.34
C SER A 129 7.46 -27.22 2.81
N ILE A 130 6.80 -26.81 1.72
CA ILE A 130 6.86 -25.44 1.19
C ILE A 130 6.39 -24.43 2.25
N PHE A 131 5.28 -24.71 2.94
CA PHE A 131 4.81 -23.83 4.01
C PHE A 131 5.86 -23.67 5.12
N GLN A 132 6.54 -24.74 5.51
CA GLN A 132 7.59 -24.68 6.52
C GLN A 132 8.81 -23.89 6.07
N GLU A 133 9.25 -24.07 4.83
CA GLU A 133 10.47 -23.45 4.29
C GLU A 133 10.26 -21.99 3.89
N GLU A 134 9.10 -21.66 3.31
CA GLU A 134 8.85 -20.36 2.69
C GLU A 134 7.92 -19.46 3.53
N THR A 135 6.90 -20.04 4.18
CA THR A 135 5.85 -19.26 4.88
C THR A 135 6.15 -19.07 6.37
N LEU A 136 6.70 -20.04 7.09
CA LEU A 136 7.05 -19.83 8.50
C LEU A 136 8.05 -18.69 8.73
N PRO A 137 9.13 -18.52 7.91
CA PRO A 137 10.06 -17.40 8.09
C PRO A 137 9.44 -16.02 7.87
N LEU A 138 8.30 -15.95 7.19
CA LEU A 138 7.49 -14.75 6.98
C LEU A 138 6.68 -14.40 8.25
N ILE A 139 6.23 -15.40 9.01
CA ILE A 139 5.49 -15.19 10.27
C ILE A 139 6.35 -14.43 11.28
N ASP A 140 7.63 -14.79 11.42
CA ASP A 140 8.57 -14.09 12.30
C ASP A 140 8.79 -12.63 11.87
N GLU A 141 8.81 -12.36 10.57
CA GLU A 141 8.96 -11.02 10.03
C GLU A 141 7.71 -10.17 10.29
N LEU A 142 6.51 -10.72 10.05
CA LEU A 142 5.24 -10.04 10.35
C LEU A 142 5.05 -9.80 11.85
N LYS A 143 5.55 -10.71 12.69
CA LYS A 143 5.59 -10.53 14.15
C LYS A 143 6.48 -9.35 14.54
N LYS A 144 7.68 -9.25 13.95
CA LYS A 144 8.60 -8.11 14.19
C LYS A 144 8.03 -6.77 13.72
N ARG A 145 7.21 -6.78 12.65
CA ARG A 145 6.53 -5.60 12.11
C ARG A 145 5.30 -5.18 12.92
N ASP A 146 4.97 -5.91 13.99
CA ASP A 146 3.72 -5.76 14.72
C ASP A 146 2.52 -5.75 13.74
N GLN A 147 2.46 -6.75 12.86
CA GLN A 147 1.39 -6.95 11.87
C GLN A 147 0.80 -8.36 11.93
N LEU A 148 0.99 -9.10 13.03
CA LEU A 148 0.60 -10.50 13.15
C LEU A 148 -0.25 -10.75 14.39
N ILE A 149 -1.39 -11.41 14.18
CA ILE A 149 -2.21 -12.04 15.22
C ILE A 149 -2.14 -13.55 15.02
N ARG A 150 -1.67 -14.29 16.03
CA ARG A 150 -1.66 -15.75 16.03
C ARG A 150 -2.92 -16.27 16.73
N ILE A 151 -3.65 -17.17 16.07
CA ILE A 151 -4.81 -17.86 16.62
C ILE A 151 -4.51 -19.36 16.64
N ILE A 152 -4.55 -19.99 17.81
CA ILE A 152 -4.35 -21.44 17.94
C ILE A 152 -5.67 -22.14 17.65
N CYS A 153 -5.67 -23.13 16.76
CA CYS A 153 -6.91 -23.73 16.25
C CYS A 153 -7.03 -25.24 16.52
N ASP A 154 -6.31 -25.80 17.51
CA ASP A 154 -6.21 -27.26 17.71
C ASP A 154 -7.45 -27.93 18.28
N SER A 155 -8.28 -27.24 19.04
CA SER A 155 -9.44 -27.86 19.71
C SER A 155 -10.78 -27.23 19.35
N GLU A 156 -10.75 -26.15 18.57
CA GLU A 156 -11.90 -25.26 18.39
C GLU A 156 -12.72 -25.59 17.14
N SER A 157 -14.01 -25.31 17.22
CA SER A 157 -14.93 -25.31 16.08
C SER A 157 -14.64 -24.12 15.13
N PRO A 158 -15.04 -24.18 13.84
CA PRO A 158 -14.91 -23.03 12.95
C PRO A 158 -15.55 -21.74 13.50
N GLU A 159 -16.65 -21.86 14.22
CA GLU A 159 -17.38 -20.74 14.83
C GLU A 159 -16.60 -20.13 16.01
N GLU A 160 -16.00 -20.96 16.87
CA GLU A 160 -15.12 -20.49 17.95
C GLU A 160 -13.86 -19.83 17.41
N ILE A 161 -13.22 -20.41 16.39
CA ILE A 161 -12.07 -19.81 15.72
C ILE A 161 -12.45 -18.43 15.15
N HIS A 162 -13.62 -18.31 14.52
CA HIS A 162 -14.12 -17.03 13.99
C HIS A 162 -14.31 -16.00 15.11
N LYS A 163 -14.93 -16.40 16.23
CA LYS A 163 -15.10 -15.55 17.41
C LYS A 163 -13.76 -15.10 17.99
N ASN A 164 -12.77 -16.00 18.05
CA ASN A 164 -11.43 -15.70 18.55
C ASN A 164 -10.68 -14.74 17.64
N ILE A 165 -10.81 -14.90 16.32
CA ILE A 165 -10.28 -13.93 15.35
C ILE A 165 -10.89 -12.54 15.58
N LEU A 166 -12.22 -12.44 15.67
CA LEU A 166 -12.90 -11.15 15.89
C LEU A 166 -12.49 -10.51 17.22
N THR A 167 -12.41 -11.31 18.29
CA THR A 167 -11.97 -10.84 19.61
C THR A 167 -10.54 -10.31 19.55
N ALA A 168 -9.63 -11.04 18.89
CA ALA A 168 -8.25 -10.62 18.74
C ALA A 168 -8.12 -9.38 17.83
N LEU A 169 -8.95 -9.25 16.78
CA LEU A 169 -8.99 -8.05 15.95
C LEU A 169 -9.46 -6.82 16.74
N LEU A 170 -10.47 -6.98 17.61
CA LEU A 170 -10.94 -5.91 18.50
C LEU A 170 -9.85 -5.52 19.50
N GLN A 171 -9.23 -6.49 20.17
CA GLN A 171 -8.11 -6.24 21.07
C GLN A 171 -6.92 -5.60 20.36
N ARG A 172 -6.62 -6.01 19.12
CA ARG A 172 -5.59 -5.41 18.28
C ARG A 172 -5.94 -3.98 17.92
N GLN A 173 -7.20 -3.69 17.66
CA GLN A 173 -7.65 -2.33 17.43
C GLN A 173 -7.46 -1.49 18.70
N GLU A 174 -7.70 -2.06 19.88
CA GLU A 174 -7.44 -1.45 21.19
C GLU A 174 -5.93 -1.37 21.56
N GLN A 175 -5.08 -2.26 21.01
CA GLN A 175 -3.64 -2.32 21.28
C GLN A 175 -2.78 -1.57 20.28
N ASN A 176 -3.12 -1.58 19.00
CA ASN A 176 -2.70 -0.51 18.09
C ASN A 176 -3.07 0.81 18.75
N HIS A 177 -4.21 0.82 19.47
CA HIS A 177 -4.57 1.89 20.38
C HIS A 177 -3.61 2.24 21.55
N SER A 178 -2.49 1.54 21.69
CA SER A 178 -1.55 1.67 22.81
C SER A 178 -0.07 1.54 22.42
N HIS A 179 0.26 0.84 21.32
CA HIS A 179 1.65 0.68 20.85
C HIS A 179 2.16 1.90 20.06
N LEU A 180 1.24 2.71 19.53
CA LEU A 180 1.50 4.04 19.00
C LEU A 180 2.01 5.03 20.07
N ASP A 181 1.80 4.75 21.36
CA ASP A 181 2.28 5.60 22.47
C ASP A 181 3.77 5.43 22.82
N SER A 182 4.50 4.50 22.17
CA SER A 182 5.92 4.20 22.48
C SER A 182 6.94 4.69 21.44
N CYS A 183 6.48 5.10 20.26
CA CYS A 183 7.11 6.22 19.55
C CYS A 183 6.39 7.47 20.06
N GLU A 184 7.01 8.65 20.05
CA GLU A 184 6.35 9.91 20.46
C GLU A 184 5.25 10.36 19.45
N TRP A 185 4.50 9.42 18.87
CA TRP A 185 3.29 9.61 18.07
C TRP A 185 2.08 9.17 18.89
N LEU A 186 1.84 9.91 19.96
CA LEU A 186 0.74 9.66 20.88
C LEU A 186 -0.56 9.56 20.10
N GLU A 187 -1.25 8.50 20.40
CA GLU A 187 -2.31 8.06 19.60
C GLU A 187 -3.56 8.91 19.83
N VAL A 188 -4.09 9.52 18.77
CA VAL A 188 -5.47 9.98 18.83
C VAL A 188 -6.31 8.73 18.75
N LYS A 189 -6.56 8.13 19.91
CA LYS A 189 -7.66 7.21 20.14
C LYS A 189 -8.89 7.89 19.59
N LEU A 190 -9.31 7.49 18.39
CA LEU A 190 -10.68 7.69 17.94
C LEU A 190 -11.54 6.76 18.81
N ALA A 191 -11.68 7.16 20.07
CA ALA A 191 -12.62 6.54 20.97
C ALA A 191 -13.96 6.52 20.25
N THR A 192 -14.57 5.36 20.25
CA THR A 192 -15.92 5.06 19.77
C THR A 192 -16.98 5.76 20.64
N LYS A 193 -16.86 7.09 20.72
CA LYS A 193 -17.84 8.09 21.15
C LYS A 193 -17.57 9.33 20.32
N SER A 194 -18.29 9.47 19.19
CA SER A 194 -18.37 10.68 18.35
C SER A 194 -17.32 11.78 18.63
N ILE A 195 -16.03 11.50 18.42
CA ILE A 195 -15.02 12.55 18.49
C ILE A 195 -15.16 13.33 17.19
N ASP A 196 -15.39 14.63 17.32
CA ASP A 196 -15.54 15.53 16.19
C ASP A 196 -14.23 15.54 15.38
N LYS A 197 -14.34 15.37 14.05
CA LYS A 197 -13.19 15.39 13.12
C LYS A 197 -12.39 16.69 13.27
N ILE A 198 -13.06 17.79 13.63
CA ILE A 198 -12.47 19.10 13.89
C ILE A 198 -11.43 19.03 15.00
N THR A 199 -11.75 18.37 16.12
CA THR A 199 -10.85 18.23 17.26
C THR A 199 -9.57 17.48 16.88
N VAL A 200 -9.71 16.37 16.13
CA VAL A 200 -8.55 15.58 15.70
C VAL A 200 -7.67 16.34 14.71
N LEU A 201 -8.26 17.13 13.81
CA LEU A 201 -7.51 17.99 12.89
C LEU A 201 -6.72 19.06 13.65
N ASN A 202 -7.30 19.65 14.68
CA ASN A 202 -6.63 20.64 15.52
C ASN A 202 -5.46 20.03 16.31
N GLU A 203 -5.62 18.83 16.87
CA GLU A 203 -4.54 18.11 17.57
C GLU A 203 -3.42 17.68 16.63
N PHE A 204 -3.77 17.23 15.42
CA PHE A 204 -2.79 16.93 14.38
C PHE A 204 -2.02 18.19 13.98
N ARG A 205 -2.74 19.31 13.77
CA ARG A 205 -2.17 20.61 13.45
C ARG A 205 -1.17 21.08 14.52
N GLN A 206 -1.54 21.04 15.80
CA GLN A 206 -0.65 21.44 16.90
C GLN A 206 0.61 20.58 16.96
N ARG A 207 0.49 19.25 16.79
CA ARG A 207 1.67 18.38 16.77
C ARG A 207 2.59 18.64 15.58
N ALA A 208 2.01 18.86 14.39
CA ALA A 208 2.82 19.26 13.25
C ALA A 208 3.57 20.56 13.54
N LEU A 209 2.96 21.52 14.24
CA LEU A 209 3.64 22.74 14.70
C LEU A 209 4.75 22.45 15.72
N ASP A 210 4.52 21.57 16.68
CA ASP A 210 5.51 21.22 17.69
C ASP A 210 6.72 20.49 17.08
N GLU A 211 6.49 19.55 16.16
CA GLU A 211 7.55 18.87 15.40
C GLU A 211 8.35 19.85 14.54
N ASN A 212 7.63 20.76 13.90
CA ASN A 212 8.19 21.85 13.14
C ASN A 212 9.04 22.78 14.02
N GLU A 213 8.63 23.07 15.27
CA GLU A 213 9.42 23.84 16.24
C GLU A 213 10.65 23.06 16.75
N LYS A 214 10.54 21.74 16.92
CA LYS A 214 11.61 20.84 17.36
C LYS A 214 12.72 20.70 16.30
N LEU A 215 12.41 20.69 15.00
CA LEU A 215 13.37 20.48 13.90
C LEU A 215 14.30 21.67 13.60
N GLY A 216 14.09 22.86 14.17
CA GLY A 216 15.05 23.97 14.02
C GLY A 216 14.47 25.36 14.26
N ARG A 217 15.16 26.13 15.11
CA ARG A 217 14.75 27.36 15.82
C ARG A 217 15.08 28.70 15.11
N ARG A 218 14.28 29.73 15.44
CA ARG A 218 14.65 31.17 15.63
C ARG A 218 15.31 31.92 14.46
N THR A 219 14.52 32.48 13.53
CA THR A 219 15.05 33.51 12.59
C THR A 219 14.06 34.56 12.08
N GLY A 220 12.75 34.49 12.38
CA GLY A 220 11.78 35.41 11.76
C GLY A 220 11.56 35.15 10.26
N ILE A 221 11.96 33.99 9.76
CA ILE A 221 11.73 33.54 8.38
C ILE A 221 10.35 32.90 8.26
N LEU A 222 9.57 33.32 7.27
CA LEU A 222 8.30 32.69 6.89
C LEU A 222 8.54 31.28 6.36
N ARG A 223 8.01 30.27 7.06
CA ARG A 223 8.08 28.86 6.64
C ARG A 223 6.98 28.56 5.64
N ARG A 224 7.27 27.75 4.63
CA ARG A 224 6.28 27.30 3.65
C ARG A 224 6.01 25.82 3.85
N VAL A 225 4.74 25.44 4.01
CA VAL A 225 4.36 24.05 4.25
C VAL A 225 3.37 23.56 3.21
N VAL A 226 3.51 22.28 2.87
CA VAL A 226 2.53 21.51 2.12
C VAL A 226 2.10 20.33 2.98
N TYR A 227 0.78 20.14 3.11
CA TYR A 227 0.21 19.00 3.80
C TYR A 227 0.02 17.85 2.81
N LEU A 228 0.86 16.83 2.89
CA LEU A 228 0.75 15.65 2.03
C LEU A 228 -0.17 14.61 2.66
N ARG A 229 -1.34 14.41 2.05
CA ARG A 229 -2.24 13.31 2.41
C ARG A 229 -1.68 12.00 1.87
N THR A 230 -1.12 11.17 2.75
CA THR A 230 -0.65 9.82 2.40
C THR A 230 -0.52 8.90 3.61
N ALA A 231 -0.93 7.65 3.44
CA ALA A 231 -0.64 6.57 4.40
C ALA A 231 0.76 5.99 4.14
N ASN A 232 1.39 6.30 3.02
CA ASN A 232 2.64 5.72 2.56
C ASN A 232 3.86 6.55 2.99
N LEU A 233 4.70 5.98 3.85
CA LEU A 233 5.91 6.62 4.37
C LEU A 233 7.02 6.81 3.31
N ARG A 234 7.13 5.89 2.34
CA ARG A 234 8.10 6.05 1.24
C ARG A 234 7.75 7.24 0.37
N LYS A 235 6.47 7.38 0.00
CA LYS A 235 5.96 8.55 -0.73
C LYS A 235 6.24 9.84 0.03
N TYR A 236 5.99 9.85 1.34
CA TYR A 236 6.34 10.98 2.20
C TYR A 236 7.82 11.34 2.14
N ASN A 237 8.72 10.37 2.29
CA ASN A 237 10.16 10.59 2.22
C ASN A 237 10.62 11.11 0.85
N GLU A 238 10.00 10.65 -0.25
CA GLU A 238 10.27 11.18 -1.59
C GLU A 238 9.81 12.64 -1.72
N HIS A 239 8.64 12.98 -1.18
CA HIS A 239 8.15 14.35 -1.21
C HIS A 239 9.04 15.27 -0.37
N ILE A 240 9.50 14.85 0.82
CA ILE A 240 10.50 15.60 1.59
C ILE A 240 11.73 15.90 0.74
N LYS A 241 12.29 14.89 0.07
CA LYS A 241 13.49 15.06 -0.77
C LYS A 241 13.27 16.06 -1.91
N ILE A 242 12.05 16.19 -2.41
CA ILE A 242 11.75 17.13 -3.50
C ILE A 242 11.44 18.51 -2.92
N PHE A 243 10.43 18.64 -2.07
CA PHE A 243 9.95 19.91 -1.53
C PHE A 243 10.97 20.60 -0.61
N GLU A 244 11.54 19.88 0.36
CA GLU A 244 12.45 20.51 1.34
C GLU A 244 13.80 20.79 0.72
N LYS A 245 14.42 19.76 0.13
CA LYS A 245 15.81 19.86 -0.35
C LYS A 245 15.97 20.84 -1.51
N LEU A 246 14.95 20.99 -2.36
CA LEU A 246 15.08 21.79 -3.58
C LEU A 246 14.38 23.15 -3.49
N TYR A 247 13.29 23.23 -2.73
CA TYR A 247 12.41 24.40 -2.72
C TYR A 247 12.24 25.01 -1.33
N GLY A 248 12.84 24.42 -0.29
CA GLY A 248 12.69 24.88 1.09
C GLY A 248 11.23 24.85 1.56
N ILE A 249 10.42 23.96 0.99
CA ILE A 249 9.04 23.73 1.42
C ILE A 249 9.03 22.50 2.30
N GLU A 250 8.51 22.66 3.50
CA GLU A 250 8.32 21.59 4.45
C GLU A 250 7.12 20.73 4.11
N VAL A 251 7.27 19.41 4.27
CA VAL A 251 6.19 18.45 4.00
C VAL A 251 5.66 17.92 5.33
N ILE A 252 4.40 18.19 5.60
CA ILE A 252 3.69 17.66 6.76
C ILE A 252 2.79 16.52 6.29
N ARG A 253 3.04 15.30 6.76
CA ARG A 253 2.25 14.12 6.37
C ARG A 253 0.91 14.09 7.10
N VAL A 254 -0.20 14.14 6.37
CA VAL A 254 -1.55 13.98 6.91
C VAL A 254 -2.05 12.55 6.69
N PRO A 255 -2.55 11.85 7.73
CA PRO A 255 -3.12 10.52 7.58
C PRO A 255 -4.31 10.50 6.60
N SER A 256 -4.33 9.52 5.68
CA SER A 256 -5.33 9.43 4.60
C SER A 256 -6.77 9.23 5.10
N ASN A 257 -6.98 8.81 6.36
CA ASN A 257 -8.28 8.62 6.98
C ASN A 257 -8.89 9.93 7.54
N LEU A 258 -8.08 10.95 7.83
CA LEU A 258 -8.52 12.23 8.43
C LEU A 258 -9.19 13.16 7.41
N ILE A 259 -8.71 13.13 6.17
CA ILE A 259 -9.26 13.90 5.06
C ILE A 259 -9.61 12.89 3.98
N LYS A 260 -10.86 12.43 3.91
CA LYS A 260 -11.29 11.41 2.92
C LYS A 260 -11.72 12.07 1.61
N GLY A 261 -11.31 11.54 0.46
CA GLY A 261 -11.89 11.95 -0.84
C GLY A 261 -11.80 13.46 -1.15
N SER A 262 -12.86 14.00 -1.75
CA SER A 262 -13.10 15.43 -2.05
C SER A 262 -13.74 16.17 -0.86
N ASP A 263 -13.50 15.70 0.38
CA ASP A 263 -14.07 16.33 1.58
C ASP A 263 -13.26 17.61 1.88
N ASP A 264 -13.59 18.63 1.10
CA ASP A 264 -12.91 19.93 1.07
C ASP A 264 -12.99 20.61 2.43
N SER A 265 -14.07 20.39 3.19
CA SER A 265 -14.32 20.98 4.51
C SER A 265 -13.15 20.81 5.49
N ASN A 266 -12.55 19.62 5.53
CA ASN A 266 -11.44 19.33 6.44
C ASN A 266 -10.11 19.93 5.96
N ALA A 267 -9.89 19.94 4.64
CA ALA A 267 -8.72 20.59 4.04
C ALA A 267 -8.81 22.12 4.21
N ILE A 268 -9.99 22.69 3.97
CA ILE A 268 -10.29 24.12 4.17
C ILE A 268 -10.08 24.48 5.64
N LEU A 269 -10.62 23.71 6.58
CA LEU A 269 -10.44 23.94 8.00
C LEU A 269 -8.95 24.02 8.36
N LEU A 270 -8.18 23.02 7.94
CA LEU A 270 -6.73 22.97 8.17
C LEU A 270 -6.00 24.21 7.62
N LEU A 271 -6.40 24.69 6.43
CA LEU A 271 -5.79 25.82 5.72
C LEU A 271 -6.29 27.20 6.20
N SER A 272 -7.47 27.27 6.80
CA SER A 272 -8.15 28.53 7.11
C SER A 272 -7.58 29.25 8.34
N GLU A 273 -6.99 28.52 9.26
CA GLU A 273 -6.55 29.08 10.54
C GLU A 273 -5.11 29.59 10.43
N LYS A 274 -4.95 30.92 10.51
CA LYS A 274 -3.68 31.63 10.34
C LYS A 274 -2.68 31.30 11.45
N ILE A 275 -1.52 30.76 11.06
CA ILE A 275 -0.42 30.43 11.97
C ILE A 275 0.68 31.48 11.83
N PRO A 276 1.16 32.10 12.92
CA PRO A 276 2.28 33.02 12.87
C PRO A 276 3.51 32.38 12.22
N ASN A 277 4.14 33.08 11.29
CA ASN A 277 5.36 32.64 10.58
C ASN A 277 5.22 31.37 9.73
N LEU A 278 3.99 30.90 9.45
CA LEU A 278 3.74 29.74 8.59
C LEU A 278 2.85 30.12 7.40
N VAL A 279 3.31 29.78 6.21
CA VAL A 279 2.61 29.93 4.94
C VAL A 279 2.16 28.55 4.48
N GLN A 280 0.88 28.28 4.66
CA GLN A 280 0.26 27.03 4.25
C GLN A 280 -0.04 27.07 2.75
N LEU A 281 0.71 26.30 1.96
CA LEU A 281 0.62 26.35 0.50
C LEU A 281 -0.54 25.52 -0.05
N ALA A 282 -0.72 24.30 0.42
CA ALA A 282 -1.81 23.44 -0.01
C ALA A 282 -1.94 22.19 0.87
N VAL A 283 -3.11 21.57 0.81
CA VAL A 283 -3.27 20.13 1.05
C VAL A 283 -3.17 19.41 -0.29
N ILE A 284 -2.22 18.48 -0.42
CA ILE A 284 -1.98 17.73 -1.65
C ILE A 284 -2.26 16.24 -1.48
N THR A 285 -2.64 15.58 -2.56
CA THR A 285 -2.75 14.12 -2.65
C THR A 285 -2.23 13.66 -3.99
N GLU A 286 -1.25 12.77 -3.98
CA GLU A 286 -0.67 12.20 -5.19
C GLU A 286 -1.11 10.74 -5.38
N ARG A 287 -1.43 10.38 -6.62
CA ARG A 287 -1.71 9.01 -7.07
C ARG A 287 -1.00 8.74 -8.38
N SER A 288 -0.43 7.55 -8.52
CA SER A 288 0.21 7.10 -9.75
C SER A 288 -0.44 5.80 -10.21
N ASN A 289 -0.79 5.73 -11.48
CA ASN A 289 -1.41 4.56 -12.10
C ASN A 289 -0.71 4.23 -13.42
N LEU A 290 -0.61 2.93 -13.70
CA LEU A 290 -0.04 2.42 -14.93
C LEU A 290 -1.12 1.71 -15.75
N TYR A 291 -1.16 1.90 -17.07
CA TYR A 291 -2.13 1.23 -17.94
C TYR A 291 -1.64 1.18 -19.40
N ARG A 292 -2.18 0.26 -20.20
CA ARG A 292 -1.89 0.21 -21.64
C ARG A 292 -2.80 1.19 -22.40
N PRO A 293 -2.30 1.92 -23.42
CA PRO A 293 -3.13 2.82 -24.23
C PRO A 293 -4.41 2.12 -24.72
N GLY A 294 -5.56 2.76 -24.55
CA GLY A 294 -6.88 2.21 -24.92
C GLY A 294 -7.45 1.20 -23.93
N THR A 295 -6.76 0.90 -22.82
CA THR A 295 -7.24 0.03 -21.74
C THR A 295 -7.11 0.73 -20.39
N ASN A 296 -8.05 0.47 -19.48
CA ASN A 296 -8.01 1.04 -18.13
C ASN A 296 -7.57 0.03 -17.05
N LEU A 297 -7.10 -1.16 -17.45
CA LEU A 297 -6.81 -2.27 -16.55
C LEU A 297 -5.30 -2.58 -16.51
N LEU A 298 -4.73 -2.57 -15.30
CA LEU A 298 -3.35 -2.99 -15.02
C LEU A 298 -3.10 -4.46 -15.38
N SER A 299 -4.11 -5.32 -15.33
CA SER A 299 -3.98 -6.76 -15.62
C SER A 299 -3.59 -7.04 -17.06
N SER A 300 -3.79 -6.06 -17.96
CA SER A 300 -3.42 -6.17 -19.37
C SER A 300 -1.92 -5.99 -19.64
N LEU A 301 -1.12 -5.60 -18.64
CA LEU A 301 0.30 -5.30 -18.78
C LEU A 301 1.16 -6.57 -18.73
N HIS A 302 2.09 -6.71 -19.68
CA HIS A 302 3.06 -7.80 -19.72
C HIS A 302 4.40 -7.32 -20.30
N HIS A 303 5.43 -8.17 -20.26
CA HIS A 303 6.75 -7.85 -20.80
C HIS A 303 6.67 -7.35 -22.25
N GLY A 304 7.40 -6.29 -22.57
CA GLY A 304 7.45 -5.67 -23.89
C GLY A 304 6.27 -4.75 -24.22
N VAL A 305 5.22 -4.70 -23.39
CA VAL A 305 4.02 -3.89 -23.68
C VAL A 305 4.29 -2.42 -23.46
N ARG A 306 3.85 -1.61 -24.43
CA ARG A 306 3.76 -0.16 -24.29
C ARG A 306 2.72 0.23 -23.25
N ALA A 307 3.12 1.02 -22.27
CA ALA A 307 2.30 1.45 -21.15
C ALA A 307 2.43 2.96 -20.93
N ILE A 308 1.44 3.53 -20.25
CA ILE A 308 1.42 4.91 -19.82
C ILE A 308 1.41 4.91 -18.29
N ASN A 309 2.41 5.56 -17.68
CA ASN A 309 2.36 5.89 -16.26
C ASN A 309 1.80 7.30 -16.09
N GLN A 310 0.61 7.39 -15.50
CA GLN A 310 -0.03 8.65 -15.19
C GLN A 310 0.07 8.93 -13.69
N SER A 311 0.76 10.01 -13.35
CA SER A 311 0.70 10.60 -12.00
C SER A 311 -0.31 11.72 -11.98
N THR A 312 -1.06 11.81 -10.89
CA THR A 312 -2.08 12.82 -10.65
C THR A 312 -1.89 13.37 -9.25
N MET A 313 -1.78 14.68 -9.13
CA MET A 313 -1.76 15.38 -7.86
C MET A 313 -2.97 16.30 -7.76
N MET A 314 -3.79 16.11 -6.74
CA MET A 314 -4.85 17.04 -6.36
C MET A 314 -4.28 18.01 -5.34
N ALA A 315 -4.49 19.31 -5.53
CA ALA A 315 -4.12 20.34 -4.58
C ALA A 315 -5.36 21.16 -4.21
N ILE A 316 -5.48 21.48 -2.91
CA ILE A 316 -6.49 22.38 -2.36
C ILE A 316 -5.75 23.51 -1.63
N TRP A 317 -6.10 24.76 -1.88
CA TRP A 317 -5.54 25.91 -1.16
C TRP A 317 -6.54 27.06 -1.04
N ILE A 318 -6.20 28.03 -0.19
CA ILE A 318 -6.98 29.26 0.02
C ILE A 318 -6.13 30.44 -0.43
N ASP A 319 -6.70 31.36 -1.21
CA ASP A 319 -6.06 32.63 -1.54
C ASP A 319 -6.05 33.55 -0.32
N ALA A 320 -4.87 34.02 0.06
CA ALA A 320 -4.71 34.80 1.30
C ALA A 320 -5.35 36.20 1.25
N LYS A 321 -5.66 36.73 0.05
CA LYS A 321 -6.25 38.06 -0.15
C LYS A 321 -7.77 37.96 -0.28
N THR A 322 -8.27 37.01 -1.08
CA THR A 322 -9.70 36.87 -1.38
C THR A 322 -10.43 35.89 -0.45
N ASN A 323 -9.68 35.04 0.26
CA ASN A 323 -10.19 33.86 0.98
C ASN A 323 -10.94 32.87 0.08
N GLU A 324 -10.77 32.95 -1.24
CA GLU A 324 -11.34 31.99 -2.17
C GLU A 324 -10.61 30.65 -2.07
N ILE A 325 -11.37 29.57 -2.20
CA ILE A 325 -10.86 28.20 -2.14
C ILE A 325 -10.66 27.71 -3.58
N PHE A 326 -9.49 27.13 -3.82
CA PHE A 326 -9.12 26.59 -5.13
C PHE A 326 -8.87 25.09 -5.06
N HIS A 327 -9.29 24.41 -6.12
CA HIS A 327 -9.05 22.99 -6.34
C HIS A 327 -8.39 22.83 -7.69
N GLU A 328 -7.24 22.18 -7.72
CA GLU A 328 -6.54 21.94 -8.98
C GLU A 328 -6.00 20.53 -9.07
N LYS A 329 -6.09 20.01 -10.28
CA LYS A 329 -5.62 18.68 -10.63
C LYS A 329 -4.45 18.80 -11.59
N PHE A 330 -3.27 18.45 -11.11
CA PHE A 330 -2.07 18.30 -11.92
C PHE A 330 -2.01 16.86 -12.42
N THR A 331 -1.89 16.66 -13.72
CA THR A 331 -1.76 15.33 -14.31
C THR A 331 -0.58 15.31 -15.28
N TYR A 332 0.26 14.29 -15.17
CA TYR A 332 1.34 14.06 -16.11
C TYR A 332 1.38 12.59 -16.49
N SER A 333 1.54 12.33 -17.77
CA SER A 333 1.59 10.98 -18.33
C SER A 333 2.92 10.78 -19.03
N THR A 334 3.66 9.78 -18.59
CA THR A 334 4.91 9.36 -19.23
C THR A 334 4.62 8.09 -20.02
N VAL A 335 5.01 8.09 -21.29
CA VAL A 335 4.92 6.90 -22.12
C VAL A 335 6.17 6.06 -21.94
N GLY A 336 5.98 4.76 -21.82
CA GLY A 336 7.05 3.81 -21.62
C GLY A 336 6.66 2.42 -22.06
N ARG A 337 7.48 1.46 -21.66
CA ARG A 337 7.23 0.04 -21.85
C ARG A 337 7.53 -0.73 -20.58
N ILE A 338 6.86 -1.85 -20.41
CA ILE A 338 7.12 -2.75 -19.30
C ILE A 338 8.24 -3.70 -19.69
N ASP A 339 9.36 -3.61 -18.99
CA ASP A 339 10.53 -4.44 -19.22
C ASP A 339 10.79 -5.33 -18.01
N LEU A 340 10.14 -6.49 -18.00
CA LEU A 340 10.37 -7.53 -16.98
C LEU A 340 11.78 -8.16 -17.04
N SER A 341 12.62 -7.85 -18.05
CA SER A 341 13.99 -8.37 -18.10
C SER A 341 14.95 -7.56 -17.22
N ARG A 342 14.61 -6.30 -16.92
CA ARG A 342 15.35 -5.41 -15.98
C ARG A 342 15.29 -5.83 -14.52
N ARG A 343 14.82 -7.04 -14.27
CA ARG A 343 14.84 -7.71 -12.98
C ARG A 343 16.25 -8.07 -12.50
N ARG A 344 17.30 -7.83 -13.29
CA ARG A 344 18.68 -8.19 -12.91
C ARG A 344 19.53 -7.00 -12.43
N SER A 345 19.88 -7.12 -11.15
CA SER A 345 21.15 -6.77 -10.49
C SER A 345 21.63 -5.31 -10.53
N MET A 346 21.44 -4.60 -9.41
CA MET A 346 22.57 -4.06 -8.65
C MET A 346 22.14 -3.69 -7.22
N ASN A 347 22.82 -4.29 -6.23
CA ASN A 347 22.82 -3.94 -4.81
C ASN A 347 21.47 -3.75 -4.10
N ARG A 348 20.61 -4.78 -4.11
CA ARG A 348 19.64 -4.99 -3.01
C ARG A 348 20.03 -6.27 -2.26
N THR A 349 19.86 -6.27 -0.94
CA THR A 349 20.01 -7.45 -0.08
C THR A 349 19.03 -8.57 -0.42
N ASP A 350 18.06 -8.31 -1.31
CA ASP A 350 17.08 -9.28 -1.78
C ASP A 350 16.75 -9.03 -3.28
N PRO A 351 17.15 -9.94 -4.20
CA PRO A 351 16.90 -9.84 -5.63
C PRO A 351 15.42 -10.03 -6.02
N LEU A 352 14.54 -10.28 -5.05
CA LEU A 352 13.10 -10.52 -5.26
C LEU A 352 12.22 -9.28 -4.97
N VAL A 353 12.82 -8.14 -4.55
CA VAL A 353 12.11 -6.86 -4.29
C VAL A 353 11.94 -6.08 -5.59
N PHE A 354 10.70 -5.83 -6.04
CA PHE A 354 10.42 -4.98 -7.21
C PHE A 354 9.21 -4.06 -7.06
N GLY A 355 9.34 -2.84 -7.60
CA GLY A 355 8.26 -1.88 -7.79
C GLY A 355 8.17 -1.42 -9.25
N TRP A 356 7.12 -0.67 -9.60
CA TRP A 356 6.95 -0.13 -10.97
C TRP A 356 8.14 0.70 -11.43
N ASP A 357 8.83 1.35 -10.50
CA ASP A 357 10.01 2.17 -10.79
C ASP A 357 11.16 1.35 -11.40
N ASP A 358 11.21 0.04 -11.13
CA ASP A 358 12.28 -0.85 -11.59
C ASP A 358 11.99 -1.38 -13.01
N ILE A 359 10.71 -1.60 -13.35
CA ILE A 359 10.29 -2.26 -14.60
C ILE A 359 9.66 -1.34 -15.65
N PHE A 360 9.21 -0.14 -15.27
CA PHE A 360 8.68 0.83 -16.21
C PHE A 360 9.82 1.61 -16.84
N VAL A 361 10.08 1.36 -18.13
CA VAL A 361 11.13 2.00 -18.90
C VAL A 361 10.52 3.14 -19.70
N VAL A 362 10.99 4.36 -19.46
CA VAL A 362 10.56 5.56 -20.17
C VAL A 362 11.00 5.47 -21.63
N GLU A 363 10.05 5.63 -22.56
CA GLU A 363 10.30 5.45 -24.00
C GLU A 363 11.32 6.46 -24.53
N ALA A 364 11.31 7.69 -24.00
CA ALA A 364 12.13 8.81 -24.48
C ALA A 364 13.63 8.65 -24.21
N ASN A 365 14.02 7.96 -23.15
CA ASN A 365 15.43 7.85 -22.74
C ASN A 365 15.88 6.41 -22.50
N GLY A 366 14.96 5.44 -22.60
CA GLY A 366 15.26 4.03 -22.39
C GLY A 366 15.69 3.71 -20.96
N MET A 367 15.41 4.56 -19.97
CA MET A 367 15.75 4.34 -18.57
C MET A 367 14.52 4.01 -17.73
N SER A 368 14.69 3.20 -16.67
CA SER A 368 13.66 3.01 -15.66
C SER A 368 13.57 4.22 -14.71
N TYR A 369 12.51 4.36 -13.92
CA TYR A 369 12.48 5.42 -12.90
C TYR A 369 13.53 5.22 -11.81
N GLN A 370 13.87 3.97 -11.50
CA GLN A 370 14.98 3.69 -10.60
C GLN A 370 16.29 4.25 -11.15
N GLU A 371 16.62 3.94 -12.41
CA GLU A 371 17.83 4.44 -13.07
C GLU A 371 17.84 5.97 -13.17
N LEU A 372 16.68 6.58 -13.47
CA LEU A 372 16.52 8.02 -13.46
C LEU A 372 16.80 8.62 -12.07
N ASN A 373 16.28 8.01 -11.02
CA ASN A 373 16.54 8.44 -9.64
C ASN A 373 18.01 8.29 -9.26
N GLU A 374 18.67 7.20 -9.62
CA GLU A 374 20.09 6.96 -9.38
C GLU A 374 20.97 7.98 -10.12
N ALA A 375 20.59 8.31 -11.36
CA ALA A 375 21.23 9.37 -12.14
C ALA A 375 20.85 10.79 -11.69
N SER A 376 20.00 10.94 -10.66
CA SER A 376 19.45 12.23 -10.21
C SER A 376 18.71 13.03 -11.30
N ILE A 377 18.12 12.33 -12.27
CA ILE A 377 17.36 12.89 -13.38
C ILE A 377 15.87 12.92 -13.01
N LYS A 378 15.30 14.12 -12.92
CA LYS A 378 13.87 14.32 -12.60
C LYS A 378 13.00 14.27 -13.85
N HIS A 379 12.68 13.06 -14.28
CA HIS A 379 11.81 12.83 -15.43
C HIS A 379 10.64 11.89 -15.13
N SER A 380 10.37 11.57 -13.86
CA SER A 380 9.19 10.77 -13.54
C SER A 380 7.91 11.58 -13.65
N SER A 381 6.79 10.91 -13.95
CA SER A 381 5.47 11.57 -13.94
C SER A 381 5.19 12.27 -12.61
N ARG A 382 5.68 11.72 -11.48
CA ARG A 382 5.57 12.31 -10.15
C ARG A 382 6.34 13.61 -10.03
N ASP A 383 7.60 13.62 -10.48
CA ASP A 383 8.43 14.83 -10.47
C ASP A 383 7.78 15.95 -11.28
N MET A 384 7.17 15.59 -12.41
CA MET A 384 6.52 16.54 -13.31
C MET A 384 5.26 17.16 -12.70
N VAL A 385 4.39 16.37 -12.05
CA VAL A 385 3.21 16.95 -11.37
C VAL A 385 3.60 17.81 -10.18
N ILE A 386 4.62 17.43 -9.42
CA ILE A 386 5.14 18.24 -8.30
C ILE A 386 5.75 19.53 -8.83
N SER A 387 6.56 19.45 -9.89
CA SER A 387 7.18 20.64 -10.52
C SER A 387 6.14 21.59 -11.09
N ALA A 388 5.07 21.08 -11.70
CA ALA A 388 3.97 21.89 -12.22
C ALA A 388 3.25 22.66 -11.09
N PHE A 389 2.92 21.99 -10.00
CA PHE A 389 2.34 22.63 -8.82
C PHE A 389 3.25 23.70 -8.22
N ILE A 390 4.54 23.38 -8.08
CA ILE A 390 5.53 24.32 -7.55
C ILE A 390 5.64 25.56 -8.43
N LYS A 391 5.70 25.38 -9.75
CA LYS A 391 5.78 26.48 -10.71
C LYS A 391 4.59 27.43 -10.61
N GLN A 392 3.42 26.93 -10.22
CA GLN A 392 2.20 27.71 -10.09
C GLN A 392 2.00 28.32 -8.70
N ARG A 393 2.53 27.69 -7.64
CA ARG A 393 2.30 28.14 -6.25
C ARG A 393 3.44 28.96 -5.66
N ILE A 394 4.67 28.78 -6.14
CA ILE A 394 5.85 29.47 -5.59
C ILE A 394 6.24 30.69 -6.43
N HIS A 395 6.16 30.56 -7.75
CA HIS A 395 6.43 31.64 -8.69
C HIS A 395 5.12 32.32 -9.08
#